data_AF-A0A448MPI2-F1
#
_entry.id   AF-A0A448MPI2-F1
#
_cell.length_a   1.000
_cell.length_b   1.000
_cell.length_c   1.000
_cell.angle_alpha   90.00
_cell.angle_beta   90.00
_cell.angle_gamma   90.00
#
_symmetry.space_group_name_H-M   'P 1'
#
loop_
_entity.id
_entity.type
_entity.pdbx_description
1 polymer ?
#
loop_
_entity_poly.entity_id
_entity_poly.type
_entity_poly.pdbx_seq_one_letter_code
_entity_poly.pdbx_strand_id
1 'polypeptide(L)'
;MSWEGENGVIKAQDLARKSLLLDVPFIFTQNGLEISWGTFYWTFDGYQPIKGFLGLSLRTPQKGWLPFGIDTNIIVQTFGEYGKGEIVISGENGEIGGGEKQDQIHFNLKTRGEQYGCTHEFKLSSQRFV
;
A
#
# COMPACT_ATOMS: atom_id res chain seq x y z
N MET A 1 2.16 -11.62 -14.18
CA MET A 1 2.97 -10.40 -14.14
C MET A 1 3.57 -10.19 -15.51
N SER A 2 3.51 -8.98 -16.04
CA SER A 2 4.11 -8.63 -17.33
C SER A 2 4.74 -7.25 -17.23
N TRP A 3 5.89 -7.04 -17.86
CA TRP A 3 6.54 -5.73 -17.93
C TRP A 3 7.25 -5.55 -19.27
N GLU A 4 7.38 -4.29 -19.69
CA GLU A 4 8.09 -3.85 -20.89
C GLU A 4 8.81 -2.53 -20.58
N GLY A 5 10.14 -2.55 -20.74
CA GLY A 5 10.99 -1.44 -20.28
C GLY A 5 10.80 -1.20 -18.79
N GLU A 6 10.49 0.04 -18.43
CA GLU A 6 10.24 0.47 -17.04
C GLU A 6 8.81 0.19 -16.57
N ASN A 7 7.87 -0.11 -17.46
CA ASN A 7 6.46 -0.24 -17.11
C ASN A 7 6.08 -1.70 -16.91
N GLY A 8 5.39 -2.01 -15.81
CA GLY A 8 4.88 -3.34 -15.56
C GLY A 8 3.52 -3.34 -14.91
N VAL A 9 2.92 -4.53 -14.85
CA VAL A 9 1.62 -4.74 -14.22
C VAL A 9 1.53 -6.10 -13.55
N ILE A 10 1.00 -6.10 -12.33
CA ILE A 10 0.64 -7.29 -11.59
C ILE A 10 -0.87 -7.41 -11.63
N LYS A 11 -1.37 -8.47 -12.28
CA LYS A 11 -2.80 -8.78 -12.34
C LYS A 11 -3.09 -10.13 -11.71
N ALA A 12 -4.19 -10.21 -10.97
CA ALA A 12 -4.77 -11.46 -10.49
C ALA A 12 -6.28 -11.43 -10.73
N GLN A 13 -6.83 -12.57 -11.13
CA GLN A 13 -8.25 -12.72 -11.41
C GLN A 13 -8.75 -14.03 -10.80
N ASP A 14 -9.95 -14.00 -10.25
CA ASP A 14 -10.70 -15.21 -9.94
C ASP A 14 -11.25 -15.79 -11.25
N LEU A 15 -10.75 -16.96 -11.66
CA LEU A 15 -11.16 -17.61 -12.92
C LEU A 15 -12.59 -18.17 -12.84
N ALA A 16 -13.05 -18.57 -11.66
CA ALA A 16 -14.38 -19.13 -11.48
C ALA A 16 -15.45 -18.04 -11.54
N ARG A 17 -15.18 -16.89 -10.92
CA ARG A 17 -16.09 -15.74 -10.88
C ARG A 17 -15.84 -14.72 -11.99
N LYS A 18 -14.76 -14.90 -12.77
CA LYS A 18 -14.27 -13.97 -13.80
C LYS A 18 -14.06 -12.54 -13.28
N SER A 19 -13.79 -12.37 -11.99
CA SER A 19 -13.63 -11.07 -11.34
C SER A 19 -12.18 -10.72 -11.08
N LEU A 20 -11.80 -9.47 -11.33
CA LEU A 20 -10.46 -8.95 -11.06
C LEU A 20 -10.21 -8.85 -9.55
N LEU A 21 -9.13 -9.46 -9.06
CA LEU A 21 -8.72 -9.43 -7.66
C LEU A 21 -7.60 -8.42 -7.41
N LEU A 22 -6.76 -8.19 -8.41
CA LEU A 22 -5.60 -7.32 -8.34
C LEU A 22 -5.30 -6.75 -9.72
N ASP A 23 -5.07 -5.45 -9.80
CA ASP A 23 -4.51 -4.77 -10.97
C ASP A 23 -3.64 -3.61 -10.50
N VAL A 24 -2.34 -3.85 -10.49
CA VAL A 24 -1.32 -2.97 -9.92
C VAL A 24 -0.30 -2.63 -11.01
N PRO A 25 -0.48 -1.51 -11.72
CA PRO A 25 0.56 -0.98 -12.59
C PRO A 25 1.72 -0.44 -11.74
N PHE A 26 2.93 -0.64 -12.23
CA PHE A 26 4.13 -0.12 -11.59
C PHE A 26 5.12 0.41 -12.63
N ILE A 27 5.93 1.38 -12.22
CA ILE A 27 7.07 1.89 -12.96
C ILE A 27 8.30 1.51 -12.16
N PHE A 28 9.22 0.77 -12.77
CA PHE A 28 10.48 0.35 -12.16
C PHE A 28 11.64 0.94 -12.94
N THR A 29 12.38 1.83 -12.27
CA THR A 29 13.56 2.52 -12.81
C THR A 29 14.77 2.26 -11.92
N GLN A 30 15.94 2.74 -12.35
CA GLN A 30 17.14 2.72 -11.49
C GLN A 30 16.97 3.54 -10.21
N ASN A 31 16.08 4.52 -10.21
CA ASN A 31 15.80 5.38 -9.06
C ASN A 31 14.80 4.76 -8.09
N GLY A 32 14.19 3.63 -8.45
CA GLY A 32 13.28 2.88 -7.59
C GLY A 32 12.02 2.36 -8.26
N LEU A 33 11.01 2.08 -7.44
CA LEU A 33 9.73 1.48 -7.83
C LEU A 33 8.60 2.45 -7.47
N GLU A 34 7.72 2.74 -8.42
CA GLU A 34 6.53 3.53 -8.20
C GLU A 34 5.28 2.75 -8.59
N ILE A 35 4.29 2.77 -7.70
CA ILE A 35 2.91 2.35 -7.92
C ILE A 35 2.08 3.58 -7.62
N SER A 36 1.67 4.34 -8.62
CA SER A 36 0.87 5.54 -8.37
C SER A 36 -0.57 5.18 -7.98
N TRP A 37 -1.10 4.08 -8.54
CA TRP A 37 -2.48 3.65 -8.31
C TRP A 37 -2.73 2.17 -8.67
N GLY A 38 -2.51 1.28 -7.71
CA GLY A 38 -2.92 -0.12 -7.77
C GLY A 38 -4.31 -0.34 -7.20
N THR A 39 -5.04 -1.31 -7.71
CA THR A 39 -6.36 -1.71 -7.18
C THR A 39 -6.35 -3.16 -6.76
N PHE A 40 -7.04 -3.46 -5.66
CA PHE A 40 -7.31 -4.84 -5.26
C PHE A 40 -8.75 -4.98 -4.78
N TYR A 41 -9.28 -6.18 -4.94
CA TYR A 41 -10.65 -6.51 -4.58
C TYR A 41 -10.71 -7.91 -3.97
N TRP A 42 -11.35 -8.01 -2.82
CA TRP A 42 -11.49 -9.25 -2.08
C TRP A 42 -12.92 -9.37 -1.54
N THR A 43 -13.62 -10.44 -1.91
CA THR A 43 -14.90 -10.78 -1.29
C THR A 43 -14.64 -11.55 -0.01
N PHE A 44 -14.55 -10.88 1.12
CA PHE A 44 -14.53 -11.56 2.43
C PHE A 44 -15.94 -12.06 2.69
N ASP A 45 -16.12 -13.37 2.93
CA ASP A 45 -17.37 -14.12 3.20
C ASP A 45 -18.60 -13.91 2.28
N GLY A 46 -18.53 -12.99 1.32
CA GLY A 46 -19.62 -12.62 0.42
C GLY A 46 -20.48 -11.44 0.90
N TYR A 47 -20.55 -11.19 2.21
CA TYR A 47 -21.46 -10.19 2.78
C TYR A 47 -20.83 -8.80 2.89
N GLN A 48 -19.50 -8.73 3.06
CA GLN A 48 -18.78 -7.47 3.19
C GLN A 48 -17.54 -7.41 2.28
N PRO A 49 -17.71 -7.26 0.96
CA PRO A 49 -16.62 -7.00 0.04
C PRO A 49 -15.67 -5.89 0.48
N ILE A 50 -14.38 -6.11 0.21
CA ILE A 50 -13.29 -5.18 0.43
C ILE A 50 -12.73 -4.78 -0.92
N LYS A 51 -12.64 -3.47 -1.17
CA LYS A 51 -11.89 -2.90 -2.28
C LYS A 51 -10.80 -2.04 -1.71
N GLY A 52 -9.63 -2.06 -2.30
CA GLY A 52 -8.59 -1.12 -1.90
C GLY A 52 -7.78 -0.58 -3.05
N PHE A 53 -7.09 0.50 -2.72
CA PHE A 53 -6.22 1.25 -3.58
C PHE A 53 -4.85 1.34 -2.92
N LEU A 54 -3.80 1.19 -3.72
CA LEU A 54 -2.42 1.18 -3.27
C LEU A 54 -1.61 2.22 -4.06
N GLY A 55 -1.05 3.18 -3.36
CA GLY A 55 0.04 4.02 -3.79
C GLY A 55 1.30 3.61 -3.03
N LEU A 56 2.42 3.42 -3.73
CA LEU A 56 3.70 3.09 -3.13
C LEU A 56 4.82 3.72 -3.95
N SER A 57 5.72 4.43 -3.29
CA SER A 57 6.95 4.93 -3.91
C SER A 57 8.13 4.47 -3.10
N LEU A 58 8.96 3.60 -3.68
CA LEU A 58 10.23 3.17 -3.12
C LEU A 58 11.35 3.87 -3.89
N ARG A 59 12.20 4.60 -3.20
CA ARG A 59 13.31 5.38 -3.78
C ARG A 59 14.64 4.79 -3.35
N THR A 60 15.49 4.52 -4.33
CA THR A 60 16.87 4.10 -4.08
C THR A 60 17.69 5.27 -3.53
N PRO A 61 18.61 5.04 -2.58
CA PRO A 61 19.51 6.09 -2.10
C PRO A 61 20.46 6.55 -3.21
N GLN A 62 20.81 7.85 -3.21
CA GLN A 62 21.75 8.42 -4.19
C GLN A 62 23.19 7.91 -4.00
N LYS A 63 23.53 7.43 -2.80
CA LYS A 63 24.83 6.86 -2.46
C LYS A 63 24.67 5.75 -1.43
N GLY A 64 25.35 4.62 -1.66
CA GLY A 64 25.26 3.45 -0.77
C GLY A 64 24.09 2.52 -1.12
N TRP A 65 23.85 1.52 -0.28
CA TRP A 65 22.78 0.53 -0.46
C TRP A 65 21.50 0.88 0.34
N LEU A 66 21.63 1.65 1.43
CA LEU A 66 20.57 2.02 2.36
C LEU A 66 20.74 3.47 2.85
N PRO A 67 19.68 4.10 3.38
CA PRO A 67 18.30 3.61 3.45
C PRO A 67 17.52 3.78 2.14
N PHE A 68 16.53 2.91 1.90
CA PHE A 68 15.53 3.17 0.85
C PHE A 68 14.49 4.12 1.39
N GLY A 69 14.15 5.16 0.63
CA GLY A 69 13.01 6.02 0.95
C GLY A 69 11.71 5.33 0.58
N ILE A 70 10.69 5.40 1.44
CA ILE A 70 9.38 4.82 1.18
C ILE A 70 8.25 5.82 1.49
N ASP A 71 7.36 6.02 0.53
CA ASP A 71 6.05 6.61 0.76
C ASP A 71 4.97 5.59 0.43
N THR A 72 3.91 5.56 1.21
CA THR A 72 2.80 4.63 1.07
C THR A 72 1.47 5.34 1.25
N ASN A 73 0.48 4.94 0.47
CA ASN A 73 -0.90 5.36 0.63
C ASN A 73 -1.81 4.18 0.29
N ILE A 74 -2.49 3.64 1.30
CA ILE A 74 -3.38 2.50 1.14
C ILE A 74 -4.77 2.95 1.56
N ILE A 75 -5.73 2.85 0.66
CA ILE A 75 -7.13 3.10 0.95
C ILE A 75 -7.83 1.74 0.95
N VAL A 76 -8.51 1.41 2.02
CA VAL A 76 -9.30 0.19 2.16
C VAL A 76 -10.74 0.58 2.39
N GLN A 77 -11.62 0.17 1.47
CA GLN A 77 -13.05 0.42 1.52
C GLN A 77 -13.78 -0.89 1.70
N THR A 78 -14.73 -0.91 2.63
CA THR A 78 -15.70 -1.99 2.77
C THR A 78 -17.07 -1.50 2.35
N PHE A 79 -17.84 -2.36 1.71
CA PHE A 79 -19.21 -2.08 1.33
C PHE A 79 -20.00 -3.38 1.35
N GLY A 80 -21.20 -3.36 1.91
CA GLY A 80 -22.01 -4.55 2.07
C GLY A 80 -23.16 -4.34 3.03
N GLU A 81 -23.73 -5.45 3.50
CA GLU A 81 -24.91 -5.45 4.37
C GLU A 81 -24.63 -4.82 5.74
N TYR A 82 -23.38 -4.82 6.19
CA TYR A 82 -22.95 -4.25 7.48
C TYR A 82 -22.48 -2.79 7.37
N GLY A 83 -22.78 -2.12 6.25
CA GLY A 83 -22.50 -0.71 6.05
C GLY A 83 -21.27 -0.43 5.19
N LYS A 84 -20.86 0.83 5.19
CA LYS A 84 -19.67 1.31 4.47
C LYS A 84 -18.63 1.75 5.47
N GLY A 85 -17.39 1.39 5.20
CA GLY A 85 -16.23 1.85 5.95
C GLY A 85 -15.11 2.22 5.00
N GLU A 86 -14.38 3.28 5.33
CA GLU A 86 -13.12 3.60 4.65
C GLU A 86 -12.01 3.70 5.70
N ILE A 87 -10.87 3.10 5.39
CA ILE A 87 -9.63 3.24 6.15
C ILE A 87 -8.57 3.76 5.18
N VAL A 88 -8.03 4.93 5.45
CA VAL A 88 -6.87 5.48 4.74
C VAL A 88 -5.65 5.29 5.62
N ILE A 89 -4.62 4.66 5.09
CA ILE A 89 -3.33 4.42 5.73
C ILE A 89 -2.26 5.10 4.88
N SER A 90 -1.71 6.21 5.35
CA SER A 90 -0.65 6.91 4.63
C SER A 90 0.63 7.02 5.45
N GLY A 91 1.76 7.03 4.75
CA GLY A 91 3.05 7.34 5.33
C GLY A 91 3.95 8.00 4.32
N GLU A 92 4.63 9.05 4.76
CA GLU A 92 5.52 9.87 3.95
C GLU A 92 6.89 9.95 4.61
N ASN A 93 7.93 10.04 3.78
CA ASN A 93 9.33 10.13 4.19
C ASN A 93 9.73 8.98 5.13
N GLY A 94 9.23 7.78 4.84
CA GLY A 94 9.68 6.58 5.52
C GLY A 94 11.05 6.13 5.02
N GLU A 95 11.70 5.28 5.80
CA GLU A 95 13.01 4.69 5.52
C GLU A 95 12.98 3.19 5.80
N ILE A 96 13.53 2.38 4.89
CA ILE A 96 13.87 0.98 5.12
C ILE A 96 15.39 0.89 5.23
N GLY A 97 15.88 0.30 6.32
CA GLY A 97 17.31 0.27 6.65
C GLY A 97 17.83 1.63 7.14
N GLY A 98 16.98 2.38 7.84
CA GLY A 98 17.31 3.64 8.50
C GLY A 98 17.96 3.43 9.87
N GLY A 99 18.23 4.55 10.56
CA GLY A 99 18.94 4.56 11.85
C GLY A 99 20.45 4.33 11.73
N GLU A 100 21.20 4.56 12.81
CA GLU A 100 22.68 4.52 12.79
C GLU A 100 23.26 3.17 12.35
N LYS A 101 22.51 2.07 12.55
CA LYS A 101 22.93 0.70 12.22
C LYS A 101 22.27 0.14 10.96
N GLN A 102 21.44 0.93 10.26
CA GLN A 102 20.70 0.50 9.08
C GLN A 102 19.78 -0.73 9.32
N ASP A 103 19.29 -0.87 10.55
CA ASP A 103 18.48 -2.01 11.02
C ASP A 103 17.02 -1.62 11.30
N GLN A 104 16.62 -0.39 10.99
CA GLN A 104 15.30 0.14 11.32
C GLN A 104 14.45 0.36 10.08
N ILE A 105 13.13 0.17 10.26
CA ILE A 105 12.13 0.66 9.33
C ILE A 105 11.41 1.81 10.03
N HIS A 106 11.52 3.01 9.48
CA HIS A 106 10.85 4.20 9.98
C HIS A 106 9.73 4.59 9.04
N PHE A 107 8.52 4.73 9.56
CA PHE A 107 7.41 5.31 8.81
C PHE A 107 6.48 6.02 9.79
N ASN A 108 6.00 7.19 9.38
CA ASN A 108 4.93 7.87 10.08
C ASN A 108 3.62 7.35 9.51
N LEU A 109 2.85 6.60 10.28
CA LEU A 109 1.54 6.14 9.82
C LEU A 109 0.45 7.10 10.25
N LYS A 110 -0.37 7.54 9.30
CA LYS A 110 -1.66 8.18 9.55
C LYS A 110 -2.75 7.23 9.12
N THR A 111 -3.59 6.84 10.07
CA THR A 111 -4.78 6.05 9.78
C THR A 111 -6.03 6.90 10.00
N ARG A 112 -6.92 6.99 9.00
CA ARG A 112 -8.24 7.62 9.13
C ARG A 112 -9.32 6.60 8.82
N GLY A 113 -10.22 6.37 9.77
CA GLY A 113 -11.40 5.51 9.58
C GLY A 113 -12.69 6.32 9.54
N GLU A 114 -13.58 6.10 8.58
CA GLU A 114 -14.99 6.57 8.63
C GLU A 114 -15.94 5.38 8.67
N GLN A 115 -16.72 5.26 9.74
CA GLN A 115 -17.80 4.29 9.86
C GLN A 115 -19.05 5.02 10.35
N TYR A 116 -20.14 5.00 9.58
CA TYR A 116 -21.38 5.72 9.89
C TYR A 116 -21.18 7.19 10.33
N GLY A 117 -20.21 7.90 9.73
CA GLY A 117 -19.94 9.32 9.99
C GLY A 117 -18.98 9.64 11.15
N CYS A 118 -18.43 8.64 11.85
CA CYS A 118 -17.41 8.86 12.90
C CYS A 118 -15.99 8.73 12.32
N THR A 119 -15.21 9.82 12.37
CA THR A 119 -13.79 9.81 11.99
C THR A 119 -12.91 9.45 13.19
N HIS A 120 -12.04 8.45 13.05
CA HIS A 120 -11.01 8.12 14.03
C HIS A 120 -9.61 8.25 13.41
N GLU A 121 -8.71 8.96 14.09
CA GLU A 121 -7.30 9.08 13.70
C GLU A 121 -6.42 8.26 14.65
N PHE A 122 -5.59 7.38 14.11
CA PHE A 122 -4.62 6.62 14.87
C PHE A 122 -3.21 6.91 14.35
N LYS A 123 -2.29 7.21 15.27
CA LYS A 123 -0.87 7.42 14.98
C LYS A 123 -0.08 6.21 15.49
N LEU A 124 0.53 5.47 14.57
CA LEU A 124 1.45 4.38 14.90
C LEU A 124 2.88 4.85 14.67
N SER A 125 3.76 4.62 15.64
CA SER A 125 5.19 4.95 15.56
C SER A 125 6.05 3.71 15.64
N SER A 126 7.08 3.67 14.78
CA SER A 126 8.23 2.75 14.68
C SER A 126 8.37 1.66 15.76
N GLN A 127 8.53 0.42 15.31
CA GLN A 127 9.01 -0.71 16.13
C GLN A 127 10.41 -1.11 15.68
N ARG A 128 11.31 -1.30 16.65
CA ARG A 128 12.63 -1.90 16.47
C ARG A 128 12.45 -3.42 16.46
N PHE A 129 12.80 -4.09 15.38
CA PHE A 129 12.87 -5.56 15.37
C PHE A 129 14.25 -5.96 15.92
N VAL A 130 14.26 -6.82 16.94
CA VAL A 130 15.48 -7.38 17.59
C VAL A 130 15.87 -8.67 16.89
#